data_AF-A0A0G0DUV9-F1
#
_entry.id   AF-A0A0G0DUV9-F1
#
_cell.length_a   1.000
_cell.length_b   1.000
_cell.length_c   1.000
_cell.angle_alpha   90.00
_cell.angle_beta   90.00
_cell.angle_gamma   90.00
#
_symmetry.space_group_name_H-M   'P 1'
#
loop_
_entity.id
_entity.type
_entity.pdbx_description
1 polymer ?
#
loop_
_entity_poly.entity_id
_entity_poly.type
_entity_poly.pdbx_seq_one_letter_code
_entity_poly.pdbx_strand_id
1 'polypeptide(L)'
;MFEDYHASKDDLRVLEQALNSATHPKMGFVFSNFSRIAGTLIISYDSKYIYIWQLNPIRLASKILHNLTIPDEWQRGWWASIISKNIEKYLPKNNQGPVINGGLLTPFVSLQKTKNVLLNPYTTKESYFATIIHEFGHIYWNSYKLWWPSNKEKNINLMKDAKSLYLSKANDKKFNIRFPSPIYASEVFAHCTEYYASELFWPKHKKNFDKFAVSQINIMIATEKNKNLDIEDSVFEPTKNQHNYSLVVGKLLTNTHSKDWPKLLTNS
;
A
#
# COMPACT_ATOMS: atom_id res chain seq x y z
N MET A 1 -30.34 -5.18 9.92
CA MET A 1 -30.81 -4.26 10.99
C MET A 1 -31.18 -2.89 10.43
N PHE A 2 -30.47 -2.40 9.40
CA PHE A 2 -30.63 -1.04 8.88
C PHE A 2 -31.24 -0.98 7.47
N GLU A 3 -32.19 -1.87 7.14
CA GLU A 3 -32.79 -1.96 5.79
C GLU A 3 -33.52 -0.67 5.37
N ASP A 4 -34.22 -0.01 6.30
CA ASP A 4 -34.96 1.24 6.08
C ASP A 4 -34.29 2.46 6.76
N TYR A 5 -33.02 2.36 7.10
CA TYR A 5 -32.32 3.43 7.81
C TYR A 5 -32.11 4.66 6.92
N HIS A 6 -32.42 5.83 7.45
CA HIS A 6 -32.14 7.12 6.81
C HIS A 6 -31.14 7.92 7.64
N ALA A 7 -30.14 8.48 6.98
CA ALA A 7 -29.11 9.29 7.61
C ALA A 7 -29.75 10.48 8.34
N SER A 8 -29.44 10.64 9.62
CA SER A 8 -29.82 11.84 10.35
C SER A 8 -28.90 13.02 9.95
N LYS A 9 -29.32 14.24 10.27
CA LYS A 9 -28.42 15.41 10.17
C LYS A 9 -27.17 15.24 11.02
N ASP A 10 -27.28 14.54 12.15
CA ASP A 10 -26.14 14.30 13.03
C ASP A 10 -25.14 13.35 12.39
N ASP A 11 -25.58 12.27 11.73
CA ASP A 11 -24.69 11.33 11.05
C ASP A 11 -23.84 12.02 9.98
N LEU A 12 -24.45 12.91 9.18
CA LEU A 12 -23.74 13.66 8.15
C LEU A 12 -22.76 14.68 8.75
N ARG A 13 -23.17 15.38 9.82
CA ARG A 13 -22.31 16.31 10.57
C ARG A 13 -21.13 15.61 11.21
N VAL A 14 -21.34 14.42 11.77
CA VAL A 14 -20.29 13.60 12.37
C VAL A 14 -19.29 13.15 11.29
N LEU A 15 -19.75 12.73 10.12
CA LEU A 15 -18.84 12.43 9.01
C LEU A 15 -18.00 13.64 8.61
N GLU A 16 -18.60 14.82 8.49
CA GLU A 16 -17.85 16.07 8.24
C GLU A 16 -16.81 16.36 9.34
N GLN A 17 -17.14 16.15 10.61
CA GLN A 17 -16.20 16.28 11.74
C GLN A 17 -15.03 15.27 11.65
N ALA A 18 -15.29 14.05 11.20
CA ALA A 18 -14.25 13.05 10.97
C ALA A 18 -13.29 13.51 9.87
N LEU A 19 -13.82 14.05 8.76
CA LEU A 19 -13.01 14.59 7.65
C LEU A 19 -12.17 15.79 8.07
N ASN A 20 -12.72 16.68 8.90
CA ASN A 20 -11.97 17.80 9.48
C ASN A 20 -10.78 17.32 10.34
N SER A 21 -10.89 16.14 10.95
CA SER A 21 -9.78 15.55 11.70
C SER A 21 -8.63 15.13 10.78
N ALA A 22 -8.92 14.64 9.57
CA ALA A 22 -7.89 14.27 8.57
C ALA A 22 -7.12 15.48 8.04
N THR A 23 -7.76 16.65 7.97
CA THR A 23 -7.15 17.91 7.53
C THR A 23 -6.56 18.74 8.66
N HIS A 24 -6.67 18.28 9.92
CA HIS A 24 -6.25 19.06 11.08
C HIS A 24 -4.72 19.25 11.10
N PRO A 25 -4.16 20.43 11.46
CA PRO A 25 -2.72 20.67 11.45
C PRO A 25 -1.88 19.67 12.26
N LYS A 26 -2.42 19.16 13.38
CA LYS A 26 -1.78 18.08 14.18
C LYS A 26 -1.58 16.78 13.41
N MET A 27 -2.42 16.50 12.41
CA MET A 27 -2.24 15.36 11.51
C MET A 27 -1.19 15.62 10.43
N GLY A 28 -0.65 16.85 10.30
CA GLY A 28 0.40 17.18 9.33
C GLY A 28 1.71 16.42 9.54
N PHE A 29 1.96 15.84 10.72
CA PHE A 29 3.07 14.90 10.91
C PHE A 29 2.82 13.57 10.17
N VAL A 30 1.59 13.05 10.21
CA VAL A 30 1.19 11.80 9.54
C VAL A 30 0.98 12.05 8.05
N PHE A 31 0.13 13.03 7.71
CA PHE A 31 -0.21 13.44 6.34
C PHE A 31 0.61 14.65 5.88
N SER A 32 1.93 14.56 6.01
CA SER A 32 2.87 15.63 5.66
C SER A 32 2.81 16.07 4.19
N ASN A 33 2.43 15.17 3.28
CA ASN A 33 2.05 15.51 1.91
C ASN A 33 0.55 15.34 1.69
N PHE A 34 -0.24 16.31 2.16
CA PHE A 34 -1.71 16.27 2.10
C PHE A 34 -2.28 16.03 0.68
N SER A 35 -1.58 16.46 -0.38
CA SER A 35 -2.01 16.25 -1.76
C SER A 35 -2.27 14.78 -2.11
N ARG A 36 -1.61 13.86 -1.40
CA ARG A 36 -1.73 12.40 -1.57
C ARG A 36 -3.07 11.82 -1.11
N ILE A 37 -3.78 12.51 -0.21
CA ILE A 37 -5.13 12.12 0.24
C ILE A 37 -6.21 13.11 -0.17
N ALA A 38 -5.84 14.32 -0.63
CA ALA A 38 -6.78 15.39 -0.96
C ALA A 38 -7.82 14.99 -2.03
N GLY A 39 -7.43 14.14 -2.99
CA GLY A 39 -8.29 13.63 -4.06
C GLY A 39 -9.11 12.39 -3.71
N THR A 40 -9.11 11.95 -2.44
CA THR A 40 -9.87 10.76 -2.02
C THR A 40 -11.36 11.02 -2.07
N LEU A 41 -12.09 10.11 -2.70
CA LEU A 41 -13.54 10.08 -2.70
C LEU A 41 -14.03 9.38 -1.43
N ILE A 42 -14.85 10.07 -0.65
CA ILE A 42 -15.40 9.52 0.60
C ILE A 42 -16.87 9.19 0.37
N ILE A 43 -17.24 7.93 0.55
CA ILE A 43 -18.58 7.45 0.25
C ILE A 43 -19.22 6.88 1.51
N SER A 44 -20.42 7.35 1.84
CA SER A 44 -21.29 6.69 2.82
C SER A 44 -22.67 6.50 2.22
N TYR A 45 -23.50 5.68 2.86
CA TYR A 45 -24.81 5.33 2.32
C TYR A 45 -25.82 5.04 3.42
N ASP A 46 -27.08 5.27 3.10
CA ASP A 46 -28.25 4.84 3.87
C ASP A 46 -29.19 4.02 2.95
N SER A 47 -30.43 3.75 3.36
CA SER A 47 -31.37 2.95 2.55
C SER A 47 -31.82 3.63 1.25
N LYS A 48 -31.62 4.95 1.13
CA LYS A 48 -32.17 5.77 0.04
C LYS A 48 -31.08 6.50 -0.76
N TYR A 49 -29.99 6.87 -0.13
CA TYR A 49 -28.98 7.74 -0.71
C TYR A 49 -27.56 7.24 -0.50
N ILE A 50 -26.75 7.38 -1.56
CA ILE A 50 -25.30 7.36 -1.50
C ILE A 50 -24.82 8.81 -1.39
N TYR A 51 -24.02 9.08 -0.36
CA TYR A 51 -23.42 10.37 -0.06
C TYR A 51 -21.97 10.37 -0.51
N ILE A 52 -21.61 11.33 -1.36
CA ILE A 52 -20.25 11.51 -1.86
C ILE A 52 -19.69 12.79 -1.28
N TRP A 53 -18.59 12.67 -0.54
CA TRP A 53 -17.87 13.77 0.06
C TRP A 53 -16.50 13.98 -0.61
N GLN A 54 -16.07 15.23 -0.60
CA GLN A 54 -14.72 15.65 -0.98
C GLN A 54 -13.97 16.07 0.28
N LEU A 55 -12.65 15.83 0.31
CA LEU A 55 -11.79 16.24 1.43
C LEU A 55 -11.23 17.66 1.25
N ASN A 56 -11.07 18.14 0.02
CA ASN A 56 -10.47 19.44 -0.26
C ASN A 56 -11.22 20.23 -1.36
N PRO A 57 -12.05 21.23 -1.01
CA PRO A 57 -12.51 21.54 0.35
C PRO A 57 -13.42 20.43 0.90
N ILE A 58 -13.55 20.35 2.24
CA ILE A 58 -14.48 19.42 2.88
C ILE A 58 -15.92 19.84 2.53
N ARG A 59 -16.64 18.99 1.82
CA ARG A 59 -18.06 19.19 1.51
C ARG A 59 -18.74 17.92 1.03
N LEU A 60 -20.05 17.84 1.24
CA LEU A 60 -20.92 16.88 0.54
C LEU A 60 -21.06 17.32 -0.92
N ALA A 61 -20.37 16.63 -1.82
CA ALA A 61 -20.34 16.96 -3.24
C ALA A 61 -21.57 16.43 -4.00
N SER A 62 -22.12 15.28 -3.59
CA SER A 62 -23.31 14.72 -4.24
C SER A 62 -24.11 13.83 -3.28
N LYS A 63 -25.41 13.78 -3.53
CA LYS A 63 -26.37 12.88 -2.88
C LYS A 63 -27.14 12.15 -3.97
N ILE A 64 -26.90 10.85 -4.12
CA ILE A 64 -27.40 10.05 -5.23
C ILE A 64 -28.49 9.13 -4.72
N LEU A 65 -29.69 9.25 -5.30
CA LEU A 65 -30.80 8.34 -5.02
C LEU A 65 -30.48 6.95 -5.58
N HIS A 66 -30.74 5.89 -4.80
CA HIS A 66 -30.62 4.51 -5.25
C HIS A 66 -31.79 3.65 -4.76
N ASN A 67 -31.87 2.43 -5.26
CA ASN A 67 -32.79 1.39 -4.82
C ASN A 67 -32.06 0.14 -4.29
N LEU A 68 -30.77 0.24 -3.99
CA LEU A 68 -29.97 -0.85 -3.41
C LEU A 68 -30.40 -1.17 -1.98
N THR A 69 -30.49 -2.47 -1.68
CA THR A 69 -30.45 -2.96 -0.30
C THR A 69 -29.00 -2.90 0.20
N ILE A 70 -28.76 -2.12 1.25
CA ILE A 70 -27.43 -1.99 1.86
C ILE A 70 -27.29 -3.04 2.97
N PRO A 71 -26.43 -4.06 2.82
CA PRO A 71 -26.23 -5.07 3.86
C PRO A 71 -25.52 -4.46 5.08
N ASP A 72 -25.84 -4.98 6.27
CA ASP A 72 -25.21 -4.55 7.52
C ASP A 72 -23.67 -4.71 7.46
N GLU A 73 -23.15 -5.67 6.71
CA GLU A 73 -21.70 -5.89 6.55
C GLU A 73 -20.97 -4.67 5.97
N TRP A 74 -21.61 -3.93 5.05
CA TRP A 74 -21.09 -2.68 4.47
C TRP A 74 -21.21 -1.51 5.45
N GLN A 75 -22.14 -1.59 6.39
CA GLN A 75 -22.34 -0.51 7.37
C GLN A 75 -21.49 -0.68 8.63
N ARG A 76 -20.85 -1.85 8.81
CA ARG A 76 -20.13 -2.22 10.03
C ARG A 76 -18.74 -1.61 10.14
N GLY A 77 -18.18 -1.10 9.05
CA GLY A 77 -16.80 -0.64 8.98
C GLY A 77 -16.61 0.48 7.97
N TRP A 78 -15.35 0.86 7.81
CA TRP A 78 -14.88 1.61 6.65
C TRP A 78 -13.77 0.81 5.96
N TRP A 79 -13.60 1.04 4.66
CA TRP A 79 -12.57 0.39 3.86
C TRP A 79 -12.00 1.35 2.82
N ALA A 80 -10.68 1.30 2.68
CA ALA A 80 -9.93 1.90 1.60
C ALA A 80 -9.91 1.00 0.36
N SER A 81 -10.09 1.59 -0.81
CA SER A 81 -9.95 0.98 -2.14
C SER A 81 -10.88 -0.20 -2.45
N ILE A 82 -11.78 -0.58 -1.55
CA ILE A 82 -12.76 -1.66 -1.75
C ILE A 82 -14.13 -1.03 -1.91
N ILE A 83 -14.69 -1.06 -3.11
CA ILE A 83 -16.08 -0.65 -3.34
C ILE A 83 -16.91 -1.81 -3.87
N SER A 84 -18.13 -1.94 -3.36
CA SER A 84 -19.08 -2.88 -3.93
C SER A 84 -19.42 -2.50 -5.37
N LYS A 85 -19.36 -3.49 -6.28
CA LYS A 85 -19.79 -3.34 -7.68
C LYS A 85 -21.20 -2.80 -7.83
N ASN A 86 -22.05 -2.98 -6.81
CA ASN A 86 -23.42 -2.44 -6.83
C ASN A 86 -23.45 -0.94 -6.55
N ILE A 87 -22.64 -0.44 -5.61
CA ILE A 87 -22.50 1.00 -5.34
C ILE A 87 -21.81 1.68 -6.53
N GLU A 88 -20.77 1.05 -7.08
CA GLU A 88 -19.99 1.58 -8.19
C GLU A 88 -20.84 1.98 -9.41
N LYS A 89 -21.92 1.24 -9.69
CA LYS A 89 -22.89 1.55 -10.77
C LYS A 89 -23.54 2.92 -10.65
N TYR A 90 -23.65 3.45 -9.44
CA TYR A 90 -24.25 4.76 -9.16
C TYR A 90 -23.23 5.90 -9.19
N LEU A 91 -21.94 5.58 -9.15
CA LEU A 91 -20.91 6.60 -9.08
C LEU A 91 -20.68 7.25 -10.46
N PRO A 92 -20.32 8.55 -10.48
CA PRO A 92 -19.84 9.21 -11.70
C PRO A 92 -18.68 8.45 -12.36
N LYS A 93 -18.78 8.21 -13.68
CA LYS A 93 -17.80 7.43 -14.47
C LYS A 93 -16.36 7.98 -14.45
N ASN A 94 -16.15 9.23 -14.03
CA ASN A 94 -14.85 9.91 -14.00
C ASN A 94 -14.16 9.88 -12.63
N ASN A 95 -14.63 9.06 -11.68
CA ASN A 95 -14.00 8.95 -10.36
C ASN A 95 -12.75 8.04 -10.42
N GLN A 96 -11.63 8.60 -10.89
CA GLN A 96 -10.34 7.89 -10.97
C GLN A 96 -9.48 7.99 -9.70
N GLY A 97 -9.98 8.67 -8.65
CA GLY A 97 -9.25 8.86 -7.39
C GLY A 97 -9.37 7.68 -6.43
N PRO A 98 -8.51 7.62 -5.39
CA PRO A 98 -8.67 6.65 -4.31
C PRO A 98 -10.03 6.82 -3.63
N VAL A 99 -10.57 5.72 -3.10
CA VAL A 99 -11.89 5.70 -2.46
C VAL A 99 -11.75 5.20 -1.03
N ILE A 100 -12.44 5.84 -0.09
CA ILE A 100 -12.79 5.23 1.19
C ILE A 100 -14.31 5.19 1.31
N ASN A 101 -14.85 4.12 1.88
CA ASN A 101 -16.30 4.02 2.05
C ASN A 101 -16.69 3.23 3.29
N GLY A 102 -17.88 3.49 3.82
CA GLY A 102 -18.39 2.79 4.98
C GLY A 102 -19.77 3.27 5.43
N GLY A 103 -20.25 2.65 6.51
CA GLY A 103 -21.50 3.04 7.16
C GLY A 103 -21.41 4.41 7.82
N LEU A 104 -22.57 5.03 8.02
CA LEU A 104 -22.71 6.24 8.86
C LEU A 104 -22.57 5.89 10.36
N LEU A 105 -22.43 6.92 11.21
CA LEU A 105 -22.16 6.74 12.65
C LEU A 105 -23.15 5.77 13.32
N THR A 106 -24.46 5.99 13.13
CA THR A 106 -25.50 5.22 13.81
C THR A 106 -25.45 3.73 13.46
N PRO A 107 -25.44 3.32 12.17
CA PRO A 107 -25.24 1.92 11.80
C PRO A 107 -23.90 1.35 12.27
N PHE A 108 -22.80 2.09 12.10
CA PHE A 108 -21.45 1.64 12.47
C PHE A 108 -21.39 1.25 13.95
N VAL A 109 -21.77 2.16 14.84
CA VAL A 109 -21.69 1.94 16.29
C VAL A 109 -22.64 0.81 16.71
N SER A 110 -23.85 0.79 16.17
CA SER A 110 -24.85 -0.21 16.54
C SER A 110 -24.40 -1.63 16.15
N LEU A 111 -23.90 -1.80 14.92
CA LEU A 111 -23.40 -3.09 14.42
C LEU A 111 -22.09 -3.52 15.07
N GLN A 112 -21.28 -2.58 15.56
CA GLN A 112 -20.09 -2.92 16.34
C GLN A 112 -20.46 -3.42 17.74
N LYS A 113 -21.51 -2.88 18.35
CA LYS A 113 -22.02 -3.35 19.66
C LYS A 113 -22.60 -4.77 19.59
N THR A 114 -23.10 -5.22 18.44
CA THR A 114 -23.63 -6.59 18.29
C THR A 114 -22.55 -7.67 18.19
N LYS A 115 -21.26 -7.32 18.03
CA LYS A 115 -20.17 -8.30 17.82
C LYS A 115 -19.83 -9.17 19.05
N ASN A 116 -20.45 -8.93 20.21
CA ASN A 116 -20.19 -9.64 21.48
C ASN A 116 -18.68 -9.80 21.81
N VAL A 117 -17.89 -8.77 21.51
CA VAL A 117 -16.47 -8.69 21.86
C VAL A 117 -16.34 -7.87 23.13
N LEU A 118 -15.82 -8.48 24.20
CA LEU A 118 -15.76 -7.92 25.56
C LEU A 118 -15.14 -6.52 25.62
N LEU A 119 -14.11 -6.26 24.82
CA LEU A 119 -13.41 -4.98 24.73
C LEU A 119 -13.36 -4.49 23.29
N ASN A 120 -14.53 -4.19 22.71
CA ASN A 120 -14.61 -3.65 21.34
C ASN A 120 -14.32 -2.13 21.32
N PRO A 121 -13.18 -1.67 20.75
CA PRO A 121 -12.86 -0.25 20.70
C PRO A 121 -13.71 0.52 19.69
N TYR A 122 -14.49 -0.16 18.82
CA TYR A 122 -15.23 0.44 17.70
C TYR A 122 -16.69 0.82 18.04
N THR A 123 -17.00 1.08 19.31
CA THR A 123 -18.38 1.25 19.79
C THR A 123 -18.74 2.70 20.14
N THR A 124 -17.86 3.66 19.83
CA THR A 124 -18.05 5.08 20.15
C THR A 124 -17.93 5.98 18.92
N LYS A 125 -18.33 7.26 19.07
CA LYS A 125 -18.15 8.28 18.03
C LYS A 125 -16.67 8.54 17.71
N GLU A 126 -15.81 8.54 18.71
CA GLU A 126 -14.36 8.72 18.55
C GLU A 126 -13.76 7.56 17.75
N SER A 127 -14.24 6.34 17.99
CA SER A 127 -13.79 5.16 17.23
C SER A 127 -14.24 5.19 15.77
N TYR A 128 -15.41 5.76 15.49
CA TYR A 128 -15.87 6.03 14.13
C TYR A 128 -14.95 7.03 13.43
N PHE A 129 -14.57 8.12 14.11
CA PHE A 129 -13.58 9.07 13.59
C PHE A 129 -12.24 8.38 13.30
N ALA A 130 -11.70 7.65 14.29
CA ALA A 130 -10.42 6.97 14.16
C ALA A 130 -10.41 5.97 13.00
N THR A 131 -11.53 5.28 12.76
CA THR A 131 -11.67 4.31 11.67
C THR A 131 -11.64 4.99 10.30
N ILE A 132 -12.30 6.15 10.12
CA ILE A 132 -12.19 6.94 8.88
C ILE A 132 -10.74 7.43 8.67
N ILE A 133 -10.07 7.91 9.72
CA ILE A 133 -8.67 8.35 9.66
C ILE A 133 -7.73 7.18 9.34
N HIS A 134 -8.02 5.98 9.85
CA HIS A 134 -7.29 4.74 9.54
C HIS A 134 -7.31 4.45 8.04
N GLU A 135 -8.48 4.57 7.39
CA GLU A 135 -8.58 4.38 5.94
C GLU A 135 -7.81 5.43 5.14
N PHE A 136 -7.80 6.69 5.61
CA PHE A 136 -6.88 7.70 5.03
C PHE A 136 -5.42 7.32 5.23
N GLY A 137 -5.06 6.68 6.33
CA GLY A 137 -3.75 6.07 6.55
C GLY A 137 -3.41 5.06 5.47
N HIS A 138 -4.34 4.16 5.13
CA HIS A 138 -4.18 3.24 4.01
C HIS A 138 -4.04 3.94 2.67
N ILE A 139 -4.88 4.92 2.33
CA ILE A 139 -4.74 5.69 1.08
C ILE A 139 -3.41 6.42 1.02
N TYR A 140 -3.03 7.11 2.10
CA TYR A 140 -1.78 7.83 2.20
C TYR A 140 -0.60 6.87 2.01
N TRP A 141 -0.56 5.78 2.76
CA TRP A 141 0.46 4.74 2.63
C TRP A 141 0.54 4.18 1.21
N ASN A 142 -0.60 3.77 0.64
CA ASN A 142 -0.67 3.20 -0.70
C ASN A 142 -0.27 4.21 -1.78
N SER A 143 -0.49 5.51 -1.55
CA SER A 143 -0.08 6.57 -2.48
C SER A 143 1.44 6.72 -2.60
N TYR A 144 2.21 6.28 -1.58
CA TYR A 144 3.67 6.22 -1.67
C TYR A 144 4.17 5.01 -2.46
N LYS A 145 3.25 4.13 -2.91
CA LYS A 145 3.55 2.86 -3.58
C LYS A 145 4.69 2.16 -2.86
N LEU A 146 4.40 1.79 -1.61
CA LEU A 146 5.38 1.31 -0.65
C LEU A 146 5.71 -0.15 -0.85
N TRP A 147 6.61 -0.36 -1.79
CA TRP A 147 7.59 -1.39 -1.64
C TRP A 147 8.98 -0.72 -1.70
N TRP A 148 9.89 -1.28 -0.93
CA TRP A 148 11.21 -0.71 -0.71
C TRP A 148 12.09 -0.84 -1.96
N PRO A 149 12.78 0.22 -2.41
CA PRO A 149 12.59 1.64 -2.12
C PRO A 149 11.69 2.31 -3.18
N SER A 150 10.80 3.24 -2.81
CA SER A 150 10.07 4.09 -3.77
C SER A 150 10.84 5.38 -4.10
N ASN A 151 12.06 5.52 -3.57
CA ASN A 151 12.97 6.59 -3.92
C ASN A 151 13.78 6.17 -5.15
N LYS A 152 13.45 6.77 -6.31
CA LYS A 152 14.11 6.51 -7.59
C LYS A 152 15.63 6.52 -7.49
N GLU A 153 16.20 7.51 -6.81
CA GLU A 153 17.65 7.64 -6.67
C GLU A 153 18.24 6.49 -5.84
N LYS A 154 17.59 6.15 -4.72
CA LYS A 154 17.99 5.02 -3.89
C LYS A 154 17.91 3.69 -4.65
N ASN A 155 16.89 3.48 -5.47
CA ASN A 155 16.73 2.27 -6.30
C ASN A 155 17.87 2.14 -7.29
N ILE A 156 18.14 3.23 -8.00
CA ILE A 156 19.24 3.33 -8.95
C ILE A 156 20.57 3.06 -8.25
N ASN A 157 20.77 3.59 -7.04
CA ASN A 157 22.00 3.37 -6.29
C ASN A 157 22.16 1.92 -5.84
N LEU A 158 21.12 1.26 -5.33
CA LEU A 158 21.16 -0.18 -5.01
C LEU A 158 21.49 -1.03 -6.25
N MET A 159 20.84 -0.73 -7.38
CA MET A 159 21.13 -1.41 -8.66
C MET A 159 22.59 -1.20 -9.10
N LYS A 160 23.12 0.02 -8.99
CA LYS A 160 24.52 0.32 -9.30
C LYS A 160 25.50 -0.39 -8.38
N ASP A 161 25.19 -0.46 -7.09
CA ASP A 161 26.01 -1.17 -6.10
C ASP A 161 26.04 -2.67 -6.41
N ALA A 162 24.89 -3.31 -6.66
CA ALA A 162 24.82 -4.72 -7.06
C ALA A 162 25.56 -4.99 -8.38
N LYS A 163 25.37 -4.14 -9.40
CA LYS A 163 26.11 -4.23 -10.67
C LYS A 163 27.63 -4.19 -10.45
N SER A 164 28.10 -3.32 -9.56
CA SER A 164 29.53 -3.21 -9.26
C SER A 164 30.09 -4.49 -8.63
N LEU A 165 29.31 -5.13 -7.77
CA LEU A 165 29.66 -6.42 -7.17
C LEU A 165 29.68 -7.58 -8.18
N TYR A 166 28.77 -7.58 -9.16
CA TYR A 166 28.81 -8.53 -10.28
C TYR A 166 30.03 -8.34 -11.20
N LEU A 167 30.55 -7.11 -11.28
CA LEU A 167 31.78 -6.79 -12.01
C LEU A 167 33.05 -6.99 -11.17
N SER A 168 32.95 -7.67 -10.03
CA SER A 168 34.05 -7.95 -9.09
C SER A 168 34.78 -6.69 -8.59
N LYS A 169 34.09 -5.55 -8.53
CA LYS A 169 34.63 -4.36 -7.87
C LYS A 169 34.39 -4.47 -6.37
N ALA A 170 35.43 -4.27 -5.58
CA ALA A 170 35.32 -4.23 -4.12
C ALA A 170 34.28 -3.18 -3.70
N ASN A 171 33.39 -3.56 -2.78
CA ASN A 171 32.43 -2.64 -2.18
C ASN A 171 32.27 -3.04 -0.71
N ASP A 172 32.88 -2.26 0.17
CA ASP A 172 32.86 -2.50 1.63
C ASP A 172 31.58 -1.93 2.29
N LYS A 173 30.63 -1.44 1.49
CA LYS A 173 29.36 -0.92 2.01
C LYS A 173 28.53 -2.05 2.62
N LYS A 174 28.11 -1.84 3.87
CA LYS A 174 27.06 -2.63 4.49
C LYS A 174 25.70 -2.15 4.00
N PHE A 175 24.87 -3.07 3.53
CA PHE A 175 23.51 -2.80 3.10
C PHE A 175 22.54 -3.28 4.18
N ASN A 176 21.66 -2.39 4.65
CA ASN A 176 20.57 -2.79 5.54
C ASN A 176 19.39 -3.22 4.67
N ILE A 177 19.26 -4.52 4.45
CA ILE A 177 18.19 -5.13 3.66
C ILE A 177 17.14 -5.62 4.64
N ARG A 178 15.93 -5.04 4.58
CA ARG A 178 14.76 -5.50 5.35
C ARG A 178 13.78 -6.16 4.40
N PHE A 179 13.28 -7.34 4.76
CA PHE A 179 12.30 -8.08 3.96
C PHE A 179 10.89 -7.79 4.48
N PRO A 180 10.01 -7.19 3.68
CA PRO A 180 8.66 -6.86 4.13
C PRO A 180 7.66 -8.04 4.05
N SER A 181 8.03 -9.18 3.44
CA SER A 181 7.16 -10.36 3.32
C SER A 181 7.97 -11.65 3.06
N PRO A 182 7.52 -12.82 3.56
CA PRO A 182 8.12 -14.13 3.28
C PRO A 182 8.21 -14.47 1.78
N ILE A 183 7.26 -14.00 0.97
CA ILE A 183 7.21 -14.29 -0.47
C ILE A 183 8.48 -13.76 -1.18
N TYR A 184 8.96 -12.58 -0.79
CA TYR A 184 10.16 -11.99 -1.40
C TYR A 184 11.44 -12.63 -0.87
N ALA A 185 11.43 -13.07 0.39
CA ALA A 185 12.54 -13.79 0.97
C ALA A 185 12.77 -15.13 0.23
N SER A 186 11.72 -15.79 -0.24
CA SER A 186 11.82 -17.05 -0.99
C SER A 186 12.59 -16.90 -2.31
N GLU A 187 12.27 -15.90 -3.13
CA GLU A 187 12.98 -15.69 -4.41
C GLU A 187 14.43 -15.22 -4.18
N VAL A 188 14.66 -14.38 -3.16
CA VAL A 188 16.01 -13.97 -2.77
C VAL A 188 16.81 -15.19 -2.30
N PHE A 189 16.21 -16.10 -1.54
CA PHE A 189 16.85 -17.33 -1.09
C PHE A 189 17.20 -18.25 -2.27
N ALA A 190 16.28 -18.42 -3.23
CA ALA A 190 16.50 -19.19 -4.44
C ALA A 190 17.67 -18.63 -5.27
N HIS A 191 17.67 -17.32 -5.51
CA HIS A 191 18.77 -16.63 -6.20
C HIS A 191 20.11 -16.79 -5.49
N CYS A 192 20.16 -16.57 -4.16
CA CYS A 192 21.38 -16.75 -3.37
C CYS A 192 21.91 -18.19 -3.47
N THR A 193 21.00 -19.17 -3.45
CA THR A 193 21.32 -20.59 -3.57
C THR A 193 21.90 -20.92 -4.93
N GLU A 194 21.24 -20.49 -6.01
CA GLU A 194 21.71 -20.68 -7.39
C GLU A 194 23.07 -20.02 -7.59
N TYR A 195 23.23 -18.78 -7.15
CA TYR A 195 24.46 -18.02 -7.30
C TYR A 195 25.64 -18.67 -6.54
N TYR A 196 25.39 -19.11 -5.30
CA TYR A 196 26.39 -19.79 -4.48
C TYR A 196 26.77 -21.16 -5.05
N ALA A 197 25.79 -21.95 -5.50
CA ALA A 197 26.06 -23.24 -6.15
C ALA A 197 26.84 -23.06 -7.46
N SER A 198 26.50 -22.03 -8.25
CA SER A 198 27.23 -21.67 -9.47
C SER A 198 28.69 -21.36 -9.20
N GLU A 199 28.97 -20.67 -8.09
CA GLU A 199 30.33 -20.35 -7.67
C GLU A 199 31.13 -21.58 -7.24
N LEU A 200 30.51 -22.51 -6.51
CA LEU A 200 31.19 -23.71 -6.04
C LEU A 200 31.40 -24.76 -7.14
N PHE A 201 30.37 -25.02 -7.94
CA PHE A 201 30.31 -26.21 -8.79
C PHE A 201 30.40 -25.90 -10.29
N TRP A 202 29.97 -24.72 -10.74
CA TRP A 202 29.85 -24.41 -12.17
C TRP A 202 30.42 -23.03 -12.55
N PRO A 203 31.75 -22.83 -12.52
CA PRO A 203 32.37 -21.52 -12.76
C PRO A 203 32.03 -20.89 -14.13
N LYS A 204 31.85 -21.71 -15.17
CA LYS A 204 31.41 -21.24 -16.49
C LYS A 204 29.98 -20.69 -16.44
N HIS A 205 29.09 -21.35 -15.70
CA HIS A 205 27.72 -20.88 -15.51
C HIS A 205 27.71 -19.59 -14.67
N LYS A 206 28.48 -19.52 -13.58
CA LYS A 206 28.65 -18.28 -12.79
C LYS A 206 29.06 -17.09 -13.66
N LYS A 207 30.07 -17.26 -14.54
CA LYS A 207 30.52 -16.20 -15.46
C LYS A 207 29.42 -15.75 -16.42
N ASN A 208 28.56 -16.65 -16.87
CA ASN A 208 27.42 -16.30 -17.72
C ASN A 208 26.31 -15.62 -16.92
N PHE A 209 26.05 -16.09 -15.70
CA PHE A 209 25.13 -15.48 -14.75
C PHE A 209 25.53 -14.03 -14.47
N ASP A 210 26.80 -13.77 -14.12
CA ASP A 210 27.31 -12.42 -13.85
C ASP A 210 27.08 -11.47 -15.03
N LYS A 211 27.34 -11.94 -16.27
CA LYS A 211 27.08 -11.15 -17.49
C LYS A 211 25.58 -10.87 -17.69
N PHE A 212 24.74 -11.88 -17.49
CA PHE A 212 23.30 -11.75 -17.59
C PHE A 212 22.77 -10.73 -16.58
N ALA A 213 23.16 -10.87 -15.30
CA ALA A 213 22.76 -9.97 -14.22
C ALA A 213 23.17 -8.52 -14.51
N VAL A 214 24.41 -8.27 -14.96
CA VAL A 214 24.86 -6.93 -15.36
C VAL A 214 24.00 -6.35 -16.49
N SER A 215 23.66 -7.15 -17.50
CA SER A 215 22.81 -6.73 -18.61
C SER A 215 21.40 -6.35 -18.12
N GLN A 216 20.78 -7.21 -17.30
CA GLN A 216 19.45 -6.95 -16.75
C GLN A 216 19.44 -5.70 -15.87
N ILE A 217 20.42 -5.55 -14.98
CA ILE A 217 20.51 -4.37 -14.11
C ILE A 217 20.67 -3.08 -14.93
N ASN A 218 21.37 -3.09 -16.07
CA ASN A 218 21.43 -1.91 -16.96
C ASN A 218 20.04 -1.54 -17.51
N ILE A 219 19.26 -2.53 -17.95
CA ILE A 219 17.90 -2.33 -18.45
C ILE A 219 17.01 -1.77 -17.33
N MET A 220 17.12 -2.34 -16.12
CA MET A 220 16.39 -1.86 -14.95
C MET A 220 16.72 -0.40 -14.62
N ILE A 221 18.00 -0.03 -14.56
CA ILE A 221 18.43 1.36 -14.29
C ILE A 221 17.88 2.33 -15.35
N ALA A 222 17.96 1.96 -16.63
CA ALA A 222 17.46 2.80 -17.71
C ALA A 222 15.94 3.01 -17.61
N THR A 223 15.21 1.92 -17.39
CA THR A 223 13.75 1.95 -17.25
C THR A 223 13.32 2.75 -16.02
N GLU A 224 13.97 2.54 -14.88
CA GLU A 224 13.68 3.25 -13.62
C GLU A 224 13.86 4.77 -13.72
N LYS A 225 14.90 5.22 -14.44
CA LYS A 225 15.12 6.65 -14.70
C LYS A 225 13.94 7.29 -15.42
N ASN A 226 13.37 6.58 -16.38
CA ASN A 226 12.31 7.08 -17.26
C ASN A 226 10.90 7.00 -16.65
N LYS A 227 10.68 6.18 -15.62
CA LYS A 227 9.38 6.04 -14.95
C LYS A 227 9.04 7.25 -14.08
N ASN A 228 7.77 7.65 -14.03
CA ASN A 228 7.29 8.56 -12.99
C ASN A 228 6.79 7.75 -11.78
N LEU A 229 7.59 7.64 -10.72
CA LEU A 229 7.26 6.81 -9.56
C LEU A 229 6.07 7.32 -8.73
N ASP A 230 5.56 8.53 -9.00
CA ASP A 230 4.31 8.99 -8.39
C ASP A 230 3.06 8.31 -9.01
N ILE A 231 3.19 7.72 -10.20
CA ILE A 231 2.08 7.09 -10.93
C ILE A 231 2.39 5.67 -11.41
N GLU A 232 3.66 5.31 -11.59
CA GLU A 232 4.12 4.00 -12.05
C GLU A 232 4.87 3.28 -10.93
N ASP A 233 4.78 1.96 -10.90
CA ASP A 233 5.58 1.18 -9.95
C ASP A 233 7.02 1.11 -10.46
N SER A 234 7.98 1.22 -9.55
CA SER A 234 9.39 1.04 -9.88
C SER A 234 9.68 -0.36 -10.48
N VAL A 235 10.75 -0.47 -11.26
CA VAL A 235 11.18 -1.74 -11.88
C VAL A 235 11.65 -2.78 -10.89
N PHE A 236 11.93 -2.34 -9.67
CA PHE A 236 12.44 -3.15 -8.59
C PHE A 236 11.32 -3.82 -7.77
N GLU A 237 10.05 -3.74 -8.24
CA GLU A 237 8.82 -4.10 -7.48
C GLU A 237 8.80 -5.60 -7.22
N PRO A 238 9.01 -6.06 -5.99
CA PRO A 238 9.11 -7.48 -5.73
C PRO A 238 7.78 -8.22 -5.93
N THR A 239 6.62 -7.57 -5.98
CA THR A 239 5.36 -8.26 -6.35
C THR A 239 5.19 -8.49 -7.85
N LYS A 240 5.83 -7.66 -8.68
CA LYS A 240 5.67 -7.68 -10.14
C LYS A 240 6.88 -8.31 -10.83
N ASN A 241 8.06 -8.19 -10.25
CA ASN A 241 9.30 -8.66 -10.84
C ASN A 241 10.26 -9.22 -9.78
N GLN A 242 9.86 -10.36 -9.21
CA GLN A 242 10.58 -11.08 -8.15
C GLN A 242 12.03 -11.40 -8.55
N HIS A 243 12.26 -11.86 -9.78
CA HIS A 243 13.59 -12.20 -10.29
C HIS A 243 14.51 -10.98 -10.40
N ASN A 244 14.00 -9.85 -10.91
CA ASN A 244 14.81 -8.62 -10.97
C ASN A 244 15.12 -8.08 -9.57
N TYR A 245 14.18 -8.21 -8.64
CA TYR A 245 14.41 -7.86 -7.25
C TYR A 245 15.52 -8.74 -6.63
N SER A 246 15.43 -10.06 -6.79
CA SER A 246 16.39 -11.02 -6.24
C SER A 246 17.79 -10.87 -6.84
N LEU A 247 17.91 -10.52 -8.13
CA LEU A 247 19.19 -10.21 -8.77
C LEU A 247 20.00 -9.14 -8.02
N VAL A 248 19.35 -8.07 -7.59
CA VAL A 248 20.02 -6.98 -6.87
C VAL A 248 20.18 -7.33 -5.40
N VAL A 249 19.09 -7.69 -4.72
CA VAL A 249 19.07 -7.93 -3.28
C VAL A 249 19.91 -9.14 -2.89
N GLY A 250 19.78 -10.25 -3.62
CA GLY A 250 20.55 -11.46 -3.39
C GLY A 250 22.05 -11.24 -3.61
N LYS A 251 22.45 -10.41 -4.59
CA LYS A 251 23.87 -10.08 -4.77
C LYS A 251 24.42 -9.22 -3.64
N LEU A 252 23.68 -8.21 -3.21
CA LEU A 252 24.07 -7.38 -2.07
C LEU A 252 24.19 -8.24 -0.80
N LEU A 253 23.22 -9.13 -0.57
CA LEU A 253 23.16 -10.03 0.58
C LEU A 253 24.31 -11.05 0.59
N THR A 254 24.55 -11.76 -0.51
CA THR A 254 25.66 -12.73 -0.60
C THR A 254 27.03 -12.08 -0.46
N ASN A 255 27.15 -10.79 -0.76
CA ASN A 255 28.39 -10.04 -0.54
C ASN A 255 28.56 -9.59 0.92
N THR A 256 27.53 -9.03 1.55
CA THR A 256 27.64 -8.52 2.94
C THR A 256 27.48 -9.58 4.01
N HIS A 257 26.79 -10.68 3.69
CA HIS A 257 26.44 -11.79 4.59
C HIS A 257 26.82 -13.14 3.98
N SER A 258 28.04 -13.25 3.46
CA SER A 258 28.52 -14.39 2.67
C SER A 258 28.45 -15.75 3.38
N LYS A 259 28.32 -15.78 4.71
CA LYS A 259 28.30 -17.01 5.52
C LYS A 259 27.02 -17.20 6.35
N ASP A 260 26.18 -16.19 6.45
CA ASP A 260 25.04 -16.14 7.36
C ASP A 260 23.73 -15.74 6.67
N TRP A 261 23.75 -15.41 5.38
CA TRP A 261 22.55 -15.10 4.60
C TRP A 261 21.42 -16.14 4.72
N PRO A 262 21.65 -17.48 4.80
CA PRO A 262 20.54 -18.42 4.95
C PRO A 262 19.80 -18.20 6.27
N LYS A 263 20.55 -18.02 7.37
CA LYS A 263 19.98 -17.77 8.70
C LYS A 263 19.20 -16.47 8.74
N LEU A 264 19.70 -15.43 8.07
CA LEU A 264 19.01 -14.13 8.01
C LEU A 264 17.66 -14.24 7.31
N LEU A 265 17.58 -15.01 6.23
CA LEU A 265 16.35 -15.20 5.45
C LEU A 265 15.37 -16.18 6.09
N THR A 266 15.84 -17.11 6.94
CA THR A 266 14.97 -18.09 7.62
C THR A 266 14.51 -17.66 9.01
N ASN A 267 15.18 -16.68 9.63
CA ASN A 267 14.81 -16.15 10.96
C ASN A 267 14.04 -14.82 10.88
N SER A 268 13.62 -14.39 9.67
CA SER A 268 12.82 -13.18 9.46
C SER A 268 11.31 -13.45 9.57
#